data_AF-A0A9W4WIV0-F1
#
_entry.id   AF-A0A9W4WIV0-F1
#
_cell.length_a   1.000
_cell.length_b   1.000
_cell.length_c   1.000
_cell.angle_alpha   90.00
_cell.angle_beta   90.00
_cell.angle_gamma   90.00
#
_symmetry.space_group_name_H-M   'P 1'
#
loop_
_entity.id
_entity.type
_entity.pdbx_description
1 polymer ?
#
loop_
_entity_poly.entity_id
_entity_poly.type
_entity_poly.pdbx_seq_one_letter_code
_entity_poly.pdbx_strand_id
1 'polypeptide(L)'
;MESPKSDSRPIFSRRSTGSNKSLSLDLSSLPPLVQPTPPSNTLLLTNLNDTNVFRPDNLQTIRDLISKTAPIHSFAPLKSFRRIVVSFFSEDDAIAVRRIWDGEAVMGERVRVYFGQPTPVEVTDRHLALPDAGKLFFISPPPSPPHGWEMKLEDAPNKMVHAEDLAEALAKLGHRPSGVETPISPIDGSHQMRSRSSTLLYKPDAQGDSPDLPAICLEDMTDEPMEFSPIDNTKPIMAHTSRPPVELMMDA
;
A
#
# COMPACT_ATOMS: atom_id res chain seq x y z
N MET A 1 79.22 -72.81 13.96
CA MET A 1 78.79 -72.01 15.12
C MET A 1 79.58 -70.73 15.05
N GLU A 2 79.11 -69.74 14.29
CA GLU A 2 79.74 -68.43 14.18
C GLU A 2 78.71 -67.39 13.73
N SER A 3 78.77 -66.23 14.36
CA SER A 3 77.77 -65.16 14.45
C SER A 3 77.47 -64.39 13.14
N PRO A 4 76.31 -63.73 13.04
CA PRO A 4 75.99 -62.87 11.90
C PRO A 4 76.71 -61.52 11.99
N LYS A 5 77.26 -61.06 10.84
CA LYS A 5 77.77 -59.70 10.65
C LYS A 5 76.61 -58.75 10.36
N SER A 6 76.60 -57.62 11.07
CA SER A 6 75.63 -56.53 10.99
C SER A 6 75.83 -55.68 9.74
N ASP A 7 74.85 -55.67 8.84
CA ASP A 7 74.76 -54.68 7.76
C ASP A 7 73.85 -53.51 8.19
N SER A 8 74.47 -52.35 8.31
CA SER A 8 73.86 -51.05 8.58
C SER A 8 72.99 -50.58 7.41
N ARG A 9 71.68 -50.42 7.64
CA ARG A 9 70.75 -49.69 6.75
C ARG A 9 70.40 -48.33 7.36
N PRO A 10 70.21 -47.27 6.55
CA PRO A 10 70.08 -45.91 7.06
C PRO A 10 68.76 -45.71 7.81
N ILE A 11 68.85 -45.01 8.94
CA ILE A 11 67.70 -44.55 9.73
C ILE A 11 67.01 -43.46 8.91
N PHE A 12 65.92 -43.80 8.23
CA PHE A 12 64.96 -42.80 7.78
C PHE A 12 64.22 -42.27 9.01
N SER A 13 64.44 -41.00 9.36
CA SER A 13 63.63 -40.32 10.36
C SER A 13 62.20 -40.20 9.83
N ARG A 14 61.30 -41.03 10.36
CA ARG A 14 59.86 -40.81 10.22
C ARG A 14 59.52 -39.61 11.08
N ARG A 15 59.26 -38.46 10.44
CA ARG A 15 58.64 -37.29 11.09
C ARG A 15 57.33 -37.73 11.74
N SER A 16 57.33 -37.89 13.05
CA SER A 16 56.11 -37.98 13.87
C SER A 16 55.46 -36.60 13.90
N THR A 17 54.67 -36.29 12.88
CA THR A 17 53.76 -35.13 12.88
C THR A 17 52.37 -35.57 13.37
N GLY A 18 52.35 -36.24 14.54
CA GLY A 18 51.13 -36.52 15.28
C GLY A 18 50.81 -35.35 16.19
N SER A 19 50.41 -34.23 15.61
CA SER A 19 49.89 -33.10 16.38
C SER A 19 48.53 -33.51 16.94
N ASN A 20 48.44 -33.70 18.26
CA ASN A 20 47.18 -33.83 19.00
C ASN A 20 46.38 -32.52 18.89
N LYS A 21 45.86 -32.22 17.71
CA LYS A 21 44.91 -31.14 17.52
C LYS A 21 43.56 -31.65 18.00
N SER A 22 43.22 -31.30 19.22
CA SER A 22 41.84 -31.34 19.70
C SER A 22 40.98 -30.62 18.68
N LEU A 23 40.01 -31.35 18.11
CA LEU A 23 39.09 -30.80 17.14
C LEU A 23 38.16 -29.83 17.89
N SER A 24 38.44 -28.54 17.84
CA SER A 24 37.54 -27.50 18.30
C SER A 24 36.49 -27.23 17.22
N LEU A 25 35.21 -27.44 17.55
CA LEU A 25 34.10 -27.00 16.72
C LEU A 25 34.00 -25.48 16.79
N ASP A 26 34.15 -24.82 15.64
CA ASP A 26 33.94 -23.39 15.52
C ASP A 26 32.44 -23.08 15.43
N LEU A 27 31.91 -22.43 16.48
CA LEU A 27 30.51 -22.06 16.62
C LEU A 27 30.23 -20.61 16.16
N SER A 28 31.21 -19.92 15.58
CA SER A 28 31.09 -18.53 15.11
C SER A 28 30.05 -18.35 13.99
N SER A 29 29.70 -19.43 13.29
CA SER A 29 28.70 -19.44 12.21
C SER A 29 27.28 -19.78 12.67
N LEU A 30 27.07 -20.04 13.97
CA LEU A 30 25.72 -20.29 14.48
C LEU A 30 24.91 -18.98 14.51
N PRO A 31 23.65 -19.00 14.05
CA PRO A 31 22.77 -17.86 14.23
C PRO A 31 22.62 -17.56 15.73
N PRO A 32 22.47 -16.28 16.11
CA PRO A 32 22.28 -15.92 17.51
C PRO A 32 21.09 -16.68 18.09
N LEU A 33 21.23 -17.15 19.33
CA LEU A 33 20.14 -17.79 20.06
C LEU A 33 18.94 -16.85 20.07
N VAL A 34 17.81 -17.33 19.54
CA VAL A 34 16.55 -16.58 19.57
C VAL A 34 16.13 -16.44 21.02
N GLN A 35 16.30 -15.24 21.57
CA GLN A 35 15.85 -14.94 22.92
C GLN A 35 14.32 -15.02 22.96
N PRO A 36 13.73 -15.55 24.05
CA PRO A 36 12.28 -15.53 24.19
C PRO A 36 11.80 -14.08 24.09
N THR A 37 10.73 -13.85 23.33
CA THR A 37 10.10 -12.54 23.23
C THR A 37 9.81 -12.00 24.63
N PRO A 38 10.17 -10.74 24.92
CA PRO A 38 9.90 -10.15 26.22
C PRO A 38 8.40 -10.16 26.52
N PRO A 39 7.98 -10.17 27.79
CA PRO A 39 6.59 -10.01 28.16
C PRO A 39 5.98 -8.75 27.53
N SER A 40 4.74 -8.88 27.07
CA SER A 40 3.96 -7.77 26.53
C SER A 40 2.48 -8.03 26.81
N ASN A 41 1.66 -6.99 26.68
CA ASN A 41 0.21 -7.10 26.89
C ASN A 41 -0.54 -7.89 25.79
N THR A 42 0.17 -8.47 24.81
CA THR A 42 -0.43 -9.15 23.67
C THR A 42 0.07 -10.58 23.56
N LEU A 43 -0.85 -11.52 23.47
CA LEU A 43 -0.59 -12.95 23.34
C LEU A 43 -0.98 -13.47 21.96
N LEU A 44 -0.17 -14.42 21.48
CA LEU A 44 -0.38 -15.17 20.25
C LEU A 44 -0.60 -16.62 20.63
N LEU A 45 -1.86 -17.07 20.59
CA LEU A 45 -2.21 -18.48 20.72
C LEU A 45 -1.98 -19.14 19.36
N THR A 46 -1.14 -20.17 19.35
CA THR A 46 -0.68 -20.86 18.14
C THR A 46 -0.85 -22.37 18.29
N ASN A 47 -0.61 -23.09 17.20
CA ASN A 47 -0.81 -24.54 17.13
C ASN A 47 -2.30 -24.94 17.30
N LEU A 48 -3.18 -24.21 16.61
CA LEU A 48 -4.62 -24.48 16.54
C LEU A 48 -4.95 -25.09 15.17
N ASN A 49 -4.56 -26.35 14.92
CA ASN A 49 -4.68 -26.93 13.58
C ASN A 49 -6.11 -27.34 13.22
N ASP A 50 -6.93 -27.67 14.22
CA ASP A 50 -8.34 -27.97 13.99
C ASP A 50 -9.12 -26.70 13.66
N THR A 51 -9.70 -26.67 12.46
CA THR A 51 -10.54 -25.57 11.99
C THR A 51 -11.82 -25.39 12.81
N ASN A 52 -12.27 -26.42 13.53
CA ASN A 52 -13.44 -26.35 14.40
C ASN A 52 -13.25 -25.38 15.56
N VAL A 53 -12.00 -25.13 15.99
CA VAL A 53 -11.67 -24.11 17.00
C VAL A 53 -12.21 -22.73 16.59
N PHE A 54 -12.23 -22.45 15.29
CA PHE A 54 -12.66 -21.16 14.74
C PHE A 54 -14.17 -21.07 14.44
N ARG A 55 -14.97 -22.05 14.88
CA ARG A 55 -16.44 -21.90 14.88
C ARG A 55 -16.86 -20.88 15.94
N PRO A 56 -17.93 -20.11 15.72
CA PRO A 56 -18.34 -19.04 16.63
C PRO A 56 -18.57 -19.52 18.07
N ASP A 57 -19.22 -20.67 18.26
CA ASP A 57 -19.51 -21.24 19.58
C ASP A 57 -18.23 -21.57 20.37
N ASN A 58 -17.23 -22.11 19.69
CA ASN A 58 -15.96 -22.50 20.30
C ASN A 58 -15.09 -21.26 20.59
N LEU A 59 -15.08 -20.29 19.68
CA LEU A 59 -14.39 -19.02 19.88
C LEU A 59 -14.97 -18.26 21.08
N GLN A 60 -16.30 -18.26 21.23
CA GLN A 60 -16.94 -17.65 22.38
C GLN A 60 -16.54 -18.37 23.68
N THR A 61 -16.56 -19.70 23.68
CA THR A 61 -16.13 -20.49 24.84
C THR A 61 -14.67 -20.20 25.22
N ILE A 62 -13.76 -20.16 24.25
CA ILE A 62 -12.34 -19.82 24.48
C ILE A 62 -12.22 -18.40 25.03
N ARG A 63 -12.92 -17.44 24.41
CA ARG A 63 -12.93 -16.04 24.88
C ARG A 63 -13.42 -15.94 26.32
N ASP A 64 -14.50 -16.62 26.67
CA ASP A 64 -15.06 -16.59 28.02
C ASP A 64 -14.12 -17.23 29.04
N LEU A 65 -13.45 -18.33 28.68
CA LEU A 65 -12.46 -18.97 29.53
C LEU A 65 -11.24 -18.07 29.76
N ILE A 66 -10.76 -17.36 28.73
CA ILE A 66 -9.67 -16.39 28.88
C ILE A 66 -10.13 -15.20 29.74
N SER A 67 -11.37 -14.73 29.52
CA SER A 67 -11.95 -13.60 30.25
C SER A 67 -12.16 -13.88 31.74
N LYS A 68 -12.22 -15.15 32.16
CA LYS A 68 -12.24 -15.53 33.59
C LYS A 68 -10.91 -15.28 34.29
N THR A 69 -9.80 -15.32 33.55
CA THR A 69 -8.47 -15.08 34.11
C THR A 69 -8.14 -13.60 34.13
N ALA A 70 -8.40 -12.87 33.03
CA ALA A 70 -8.10 -11.45 32.91
C ALA A 70 -9.03 -10.73 31.92
N PRO A 71 -9.30 -9.43 32.12
CA PRO A 71 -10.12 -8.63 31.20
C PRO A 71 -9.43 -8.46 29.84
N ILE A 72 -10.14 -8.83 28.78
CA ILE A 72 -9.63 -8.78 27.40
C ILE A 72 -9.87 -7.39 26.80
N HIS A 73 -8.83 -6.80 26.21
CA HIS A 73 -8.93 -5.55 25.46
C HIS A 73 -9.37 -5.79 24.00
N SER A 74 -8.71 -6.72 23.31
CA SER A 74 -9.10 -7.13 21.94
C SER A 74 -8.86 -8.62 21.71
N PHE A 75 -9.76 -9.25 20.96
CA PHE A 75 -9.75 -10.67 20.63
C PHE A 75 -9.91 -10.84 19.12
N ALA A 76 -8.87 -11.33 18.44
CA ALA A 76 -8.82 -11.44 16.98
C ALA A 76 -8.46 -12.87 16.54
N PRO A 77 -9.45 -13.69 16.16
CA PRO A 77 -9.21 -15.02 15.61
C PRO A 77 -8.79 -14.96 14.14
N LEU A 78 -7.64 -15.54 13.81
CA LEU A 78 -7.06 -15.57 12.47
C LEU A 78 -7.09 -17.01 11.94
N LYS A 79 -8.25 -17.44 11.43
CA LYS A 79 -8.52 -18.83 10.98
C LYS A 79 -7.47 -19.36 9.99
N SER A 80 -7.16 -18.60 8.94
CA SER A 80 -6.19 -19.03 7.92
C SER A 80 -4.77 -19.20 8.47
N PHE A 81 -4.43 -18.44 9.51
CA PHE A 81 -3.13 -18.51 10.18
C PHE A 81 -3.11 -19.52 11.32
N ARG A 82 -4.24 -20.17 11.66
CA ARG A 82 -4.37 -21.10 12.80
C ARG A 82 -3.92 -20.46 14.12
N ARG A 83 -4.28 -19.18 14.29
CA ARG A 83 -3.83 -18.35 15.41
C ARG A 83 -4.96 -17.51 15.98
N ILE A 84 -4.89 -17.20 17.27
CA ILE A 84 -5.74 -16.21 17.92
C ILE A 84 -4.83 -15.18 18.58
N VAL A 85 -5.07 -13.90 18.27
CA VAL A 85 -4.38 -12.78 18.92
C VAL A 85 -5.29 -12.25 20.02
N VAL A 86 -4.75 -12.11 21.23
CA VAL A 86 -5.48 -11.56 22.37
C VAL A 86 -4.63 -10.47 23.01
N SER A 87 -5.18 -9.26 23.14
CA SER A 87 -4.53 -8.17 23.86
C SER A 87 -5.26 -7.88 25.17
N PHE A 88 -4.50 -7.44 26.17
CA PHE A 88 -4.93 -7.14 27.52
C PHE A 88 -4.59 -5.69 27.88
N PHE A 89 -5.17 -5.18 28.96
CA PHE A 89 -4.90 -3.84 29.46
C PHE A 89 -3.53 -3.74 30.16
N SER A 90 -3.09 -4.82 30.80
CA SER A 90 -1.80 -4.91 31.50
C SER A 90 -0.93 -6.05 30.95
N GLU A 91 0.39 -5.92 31.09
CA GLU A 91 1.35 -6.98 30.80
C GLU A 91 1.22 -8.14 31.81
N ASP A 92 0.93 -7.82 33.08
CA ASP A 92 0.76 -8.82 34.15
C ASP A 92 -0.41 -9.77 33.87
N ASP A 93 -1.50 -9.22 33.32
CA ASP A 93 -2.67 -9.99 32.89
C ASP A 93 -2.29 -11.00 31.79
N ALA A 94 -1.50 -10.55 30.81
CA ALA A 94 -1.02 -11.41 29.74
C ALA A 94 -0.08 -12.51 30.28
N ILE A 95 0.78 -12.20 31.24
CA ILE A 95 1.65 -13.19 31.91
C ILE A 95 0.79 -14.23 32.65
N ALA A 96 -0.23 -13.80 33.38
CA ALA A 96 -1.13 -14.68 34.12
C ALA A 96 -1.89 -15.63 33.20
N VAL A 97 -2.43 -15.11 32.09
CA VAL A 97 -3.11 -15.92 31.06
C VAL A 97 -2.14 -16.90 30.40
N ARG A 98 -0.94 -16.45 30.01
CA ARG A 98 0.07 -17.32 29.39
C ARG A 98 0.44 -18.49 30.30
N ARG A 99 0.61 -18.25 31.61
CA ARG A 99 0.96 -19.31 32.57
C ARG A 99 -0.06 -20.44 32.62
N ILE A 100 -1.34 -20.13 32.40
CA ILE A 100 -2.42 -21.12 32.43
C ILE A 100 -2.60 -21.78 31.07
N TRP A 101 -2.56 -21.01 29.98
CA TRP A 101 -2.93 -21.49 28.65
C TRP A 101 -1.77 -22.10 27.85
N ASP A 102 -0.52 -21.83 28.21
CA ASP A 102 0.62 -22.38 27.50
C ASP A 102 0.74 -23.89 27.78
N GLY A 103 0.58 -24.71 26.73
CA GLY A 103 0.57 -26.16 26.81
C GLY A 103 -0.80 -26.80 27.07
N GLU A 104 -1.86 -26.00 27.25
CA GLU A 104 -3.22 -26.52 27.42
C GLU A 104 -3.77 -27.19 26.17
N ALA A 105 -4.61 -28.20 26.38
CA ALA A 105 -5.18 -29.00 25.30
C ALA A 105 -6.49 -28.38 24.79
N VAL A 106 -6.46 -27.82 23.57
CA VAL A 106 -7.66 -27.34 22.87
C VAL A 106 -7.95 -28.30 21.73
N MET A 107 -9.11 -28.96 21.79
CA MET A 107 -9.55 -29.94 20.77
C MET A 107 -8.52 -31.05 20.48
N GLY A 108 -7.77 -31.48 21.51
CA GLY A 108 -6.78 -32.55 21.40
C GLY A 108 -5.37 -32.11 21.04
N GLU A 109 -5.16 -30.84 20.69
CA GLU A 109 -3.84 -30.27 20.43
C GLU A 109 -3.38 -29.34 21.55
N ARG A 110 -2.07 -29.37 21.86
CA ARG A 110 -1.48 -28.46 22.85
C ARG A 110 -1.21 -27.10 22.23
N VAL A 111 -1.85 -26.07 22.76
CA VAL A 111 -1.66 -24.70 22.32
C VAL A 111 -0.28 -24.21 22.78
N ARG A 112 0.36 -23.38 21.96
CA ARG A 112 1.56 -22.64 22.35
C ARG A 112 1.26 -21.15 22.39
N VAL A 113 1.63 -20.50 23.48
CA VAL A 113 1.33 -19.09 23.72
C VAL A 113 2.62 -18.27 23.72
N TYR A 114 2.72 -17.33 22.78
CA TYR A 114 3.87 -16.43 22.63
C TYR A 114 3.48 -14.98 22.93
N PHE A 115 4.44 -14.18 23.41
CA PHE A 115 4.25 -12.74 23.51
C PHE A 115 4.40 -12.09 22.12
N GLY A 116 3.45 -11.22 21.79
CA GLY A 116 3.43 -10.45 20.56
C GLY A 116 4.04 -9.05 20.73
N GLN A 117 3.87 -8.23 19.70
CA GLN A 117 4.15 -6.79 19.83
C GLN A 117 3.13 -6.15 20.78
N PRO A 118 3.55 -5.21 21.65
CA PRO A 118 2.65 -4.55 22.58
C PRO A 118 1.58 -3.76 21.80
N THR A 119 0.32 -3.97 22.16
CA THR A 119 -0.82 -3.27 21.56
C THR A 119 -1.11 -2.02 22.40
N PRO A 120 -1.06 -0.81 21.82
CA PRO A 120 -1.43 0.41 22.54
C PRO A 120 -2.87 0.33 23.04
N VAL A 121 -3.06 0.51 24.35
CA VAL A 121 -4.40 0.54 24.99
C VAL A 121 -5.08 1.88 24.73
N GLU A 122 -4.31 2.97 24.70
CA GLU A 122 -4.80 4.30 24.39
C GLU A 122 -4.68 4.58 22.89
N VAL A 123 -5.79 4.98 22.29
CA VAL A 123 -5.84 5.55 20.95
C VAL A 123 -5.23 6.94 21.02
N THR A 124 -3.89 6.99 21.07
CA THR A 124 -3.16 8.24 20.86
C THR A 124 -3.21 8.53 19.37
N ASP A 125 -3.71 9.70 18.99
CA ASP A 125 -3.69 10.16 17.60
C ASP A 125 -2.22 10.34 17.18
N ARG A 126 -1.65 9.29 16.58
CA ARG A 126 -0.32 9.30 15.98
C ARG A 126 -0.33 9.80 14.54
N HIS A 127 -1.44 10.41 14.12
CA HIS A 127 -1.53 11.06 12.82
C HIS A 127 -0.68 12.34 12.86
N LEU A 128 0.05 12.59 11.79
CA LEU A 128 0.71 13.89 11.61
C LEU A 128 -0.36 14.98 11.59
N ALA A 129 -0.07 16.11 12.24
CA ALA A 129 -0.90 17.29 12.12
C ALA A 129 -1.03 17.67 10.64
N LEU A 130 -2.22 18.16 10.25
CA LEU A 130 -2.43 18.65 8.89
C LEU A 130 -1.37 19.73 8.59
N PRO A 131 -0.57 19.58 7.53
CA PRO A 131 0.40 20.60 7.16
C PRO A 131 -0.31 21.92 6.89
N ASP A 132 0.36 23.03 7.23
CA ASP A 132 -0.18 24.38 7.07
C ASP A 132 -0.58 24.63 5.61
N ALA A 133 -1.85 25.02 5.40
CA ALA A 133 -2.42 25.30 4.09
C ALA A 133 -1.76 26.49 3.39
N GLY A 134 -1.04 27.34 4.13
CA GLY A 134 -0.40 28.55 3.60
C GLY A 134 0.85 28.32 2.73
N LYS A 135 1.32 27.07 2.58
CA LYS A 135 2.52 26.75 1.80
C LYS A 135 2.28 25.61 0.81
N LEU A 136 1.23 25.74 0.01
CA LEU A 136 1.06 24.99 -1.23
C LEU A 136 2.08 25.51 -2.26
N PHE A 137 3.37 25.24 -2.01
CA PHE A 137 4.36 25.38 -3.06
C PHE A 137 3.97 24.41 -4.16
N PHE A 138 3.60 24.98 -5.31
CA PHE A 138 3.64 24.27 -6.58
C PHE A 138 4.92 23.45 -6.61
N ILE A 139 4.74 22.14 -6.62
CA ILE A 139 5.76 21.13 -6.86
C ILE A 139 6.59 21.59 -8.06
N SER A 140 7.82 22.00 -7.77
CA SER A 140 8.84 22.65 -8.62
C SER A 140 8.58 24.13 -8.98
N PRO A 141 9.64 24.97 -9.00
CA PRO A 141 9.49 26.38 -9.34
C PRO A 141 9.20 26.51 -10.84
N PRO A 142 8.06 27.11 -11.26
CA PRO A 142 8.03 27.72 -12.59
C PRO A 142 9.05 28.88 -12.61
N PRO A 143 9.65 29.18 -13.76
CA PRO A 143 10.67 30.22 -13.89
C PRO A 143 10.06 31.56 -13.48
N SER A 144 10.47 32.07 -12.31
CA SER A 144 10.19 33.39 -11.71
C SER A 144 8.71 33.87 -11.80
N PRO A 145 8.01 34.04 -10.67
CA PRO A 145 6.70 34.65 -10.65
C PRO A 145 6.70 36.00 -11.40
N PRO A 146 5.63 36.33 -12.14
CA PRO A 146 5.51 37.63 -12.81
C PRO A 146 5.72 38.79 -11.84
N HIS A 147 6.22 39.92 -12.34
CA HIS A 147 6.40 41.14 -11.54
C HIS A 147 5.07 41.52 -10.86
N GLY A 148 5.04 41.50 -9.52
CA GLY A 148 3.85 41.79 -8.72
C GLY A 148 3.08 40.56 -8.19
N TRP A 149 3.56 39.33 -8.41
CA TRP A 149 2.99 38.15 -7.76
C TRP A 149 3.43 38.08 -6.30
N GLU A 150 2.46 38.18 -5.39
CA GLU A 150 2.65 37.96 -3.96
C GLU A 150 1.84 36.74 -3.53
N MET A 151 2.43 35.89 -2.70
CA MET A 151 1.73 34.73 -2.12
C MET A 151 0.62 35.24 -1.20
N LYS A 152 -0.62 35.10 -1.64
CA LYS A 152 -1.80 35.38 -0.83
C LYS A 152 -2.30 34.07 -0.24
N LEU A 153 -2.78 34.13 1.00
CA LEU A 153 -3.47 33.01 1.63
C LEU A 153 -4.72 32.74 0.79
N GLU A 154 -4.76 31.58 0.12
CA GLU A 154 -5.96 31.18 -0.62
C GLU A 154 -7.10 30.98 0.38
N ASP A 155 -8.27 31.53 0.07
CA ASP A 155 -9.48 31.27 0.84
C ASP A 155 -9.87 29.79 0.73
N ALA A 156 -10.66 29.30 1.69
CA ALA A 156 -11.16 27.93 1.66
C ALA A 156 -11.85 27.63 0.31
N PRO A 157 -11.73 26.39 -0.21
CA PRO A 157 -12.34 26.02 -1.49
C PRO A 157 -13.82 26.41 -1.50
N ASN A 158 -14.25 27.04 -2.59
CA ASN A 158 -15.58 27.62 -2.70
C ASN A 158 -16.64 26.51 -2.49
N LYS A 159 -17.40 26.60 -1.39
CA LYS A 159 -18.38 25.57 -1.01
C LYS A 159 -19.68 25.66 -1.81
N MET A 160 -19.88 26.76 -2.53
CA MET A 160 -21.08 27.01 -3.31
C MET A 160 -20.81 26.69 -4.78
N VAL A 161 -21.60 25.76 -5.33
CA VAL A 161 -21.49 25.30 -6.73
C VAL A 161 -21.87 26.40 -7.72
N HIS A 162 -22.65 27.40 -7.27
CA HIS A 162 -23.03 28.57 -8.05
C HIS A 162 -22.69 29.82 -7.25
N ALA A 163 -21.83 30.65 -7.80
CA ALA A 163 -21.46 31.91 -7.17
C ALA A 163 -22.31 33.00 -7.82
N GLU A 164 -23.37 33.45 -7.14
CA GLU A 164 -24.27 34.51 -7.64
C GLU A 164 -23.52 35.82 -7.94
N ASP A 165 -22.39 36.07 -7.27
CA ASP A 165 -21.50 37.20 -7.53
C ASP A 165 -20.87 37.14 -8.93
N LEU A 166 -20.46 35.95 -9.39
CA LEU A 166 -20.00 35.74 -10.76
C LEU A 166 -21.13 35.97 -11.76
N ALA A 167 -22.34 35.48 -11.47
CA ALA A 167 -23.50 35.67 -12.34
C ALA A 167 -23.88 37.16 -12.45
N GLU A 168 -23.86 37.89 -11.34
CA GLU A 168 -24.14 39.34 -11.32
C GLU A 168 -23.04 40.14 -12.02
N ALA A 169 -21.77 39.75 -11.84
CA ALA A 169 -20.64 40.35 -12.56
C ALA A 169 -20.77 40.12 -14.07
N LEU A 170 -21.15 38.92 -14.51
CA LEU A 170 -21.40 38.58 -15.92
C LEU A 170 -22.58 39.39 -16.49
N ALA A 171 -23.65 39.55 -15.72
CA ALA A 171 -24.81 40.36 -16.09
C ALA A 171 -24.45 41.85 -16.21
N LYS A 172 -23.64 42.38 -15.28
CA LYS A 172 -23.12 43.76 -15.32
C LYS A 172 -22.09 43.99 -16.42
N LEU A 173 -21.32 42.97 -16.77
CA LEU A 173 -20.35 43.02 -17.86
C LEU A 173 -21.00 43.22 -19.22
N GLY A 174 -22.33 43.12 -19.31
CA GLY A 174 -23.09 43.58 -20.47
C GLY A 174 -22.61 42.90 -21.73
N HIS A 175 -22.46 41.56 -21.70
CA HIS A 175 -22.29 40.80 -22.92
C HIS A 175 -23.57 40.94 -23.74
N ARG A 176 -23.63 41.97 -24.57
CA ARG A 176 -24.51 41.99 -25.72
C ARG A 176 -23.99 40.88 -26.63
N PRO A 177 -24.77 39.84 -26.95
CA PRO A 177 -24.52 39.10 -28.17
C PRO A 177 -24.80 40.09 -29.31
N SER A 178 -23.82 40.93 -29.65
CA SER A 178 -23.80 41.55 -30.96
C SER A 178 -23.78 40.39 -31.94
N GLY A 179 -24.86 40.25 -32.71
CA GLY A 179 -25.04 39.18 -33.67
C GLY A 179 -23.76 38.95 -34.46
N VAL A 180 -23.07 37.88 -34.13
CA VAL A 180 -22.25 37.16 -35.09
C VAL A 180 -23.15 36.02 -35.50
N GLU A 181 -23.52 36.06 -36.78
CA GLU A 181 -24.48 35.19 -37.43
C GLU A 181 -24.49 33.77 -36.86
N THR A 182 -25.57 33.45 -36.17
CA THR A 182 -25.99 32.06 -35.98
C THR A 182 -26.95 31.78 -37.13
N PRO A 183 -26.53 31.13 -38.23
CA PRO A 183 -27.47 30.80 -39.28
C PRO A 183 -28.25 29.57 -38.83
N ILE A 184 -29.47 29.79 -38.36
CA ILE A 184 -30.48 28.73 -38.31
C ILE A 184 -31.59 29.09 -39.30
N SER A 185 -31.71 28.22 -40.32
CA SER A 185 -32.87 27.94 -41.21
C SER A 185 -33.11 28.89 -42.41
N PRO A 186 -33.58 28.40 -43.59
CA PRO A 186 -34.55 27.31 -43.74
C PRO A 186 -34.27 26.26 -44.86
N ILE A 187 -35.05 25.18 -44.77
CA ILE A 187 -35.34 24.12 -45.76
C ILE A 187 -35.04 24.49 -47.24
N ASP A 188 -34.18 23.72 -47.93
CA ASP A 188 -34.53 22.88 -49.09
C ASP A 188 -33.30 22.13 -49.63
N GLY A 189 -33.51 20.91 -50.15
CA GLY A 189 -32.53 20.20 -50.97
C GLY A 189 -31.62 19.18 -50.26
N SER A 190 -32.12 17.94 -50.18
CA SER A 190 -31.38 16.66 -50.23
C SER A 190 -29.87 16.67 -49.97
N HIS A 191 -29.41 16.02 -48.90
CA HIS A 191 -28.72 14.71 -48.95
C HIS A 191 -28.34 14.24 -47.52
N GLN A 192 -28.55 12.96 -47.29
CA GLN A 192 -28.31 12.18 -46.07
C GLN A 192 -26.86 12.35 -45.57
N MET A 193 -26.51 12.32 -44.27
CA MET A 193 -26.82 11.31 -43.25
C MET A 193 -26.79 11.96 -41.86
N ARG A 194 -27.93 11.97 -41.17
CA ARG A 194 -28.02 12.33 -39.75
C ARG A 194 -27.97 11.03 -38.94
N SER A 195 -26.79 10.65 -38.46
CA SER A 195 -26.67 9.64 -37.41
C SER A 195 -26.80 10.37 -36.07
N ARG A 196 -27.81 10.01 -35.28
CA ARG A 196 -28.41 10.84 -34.21
C ARG A 196 -27.61 10.92 -32.90
N SER A 197 -26.34 11.31 -32.95
CA SER A 197 -25.59 11.66 -31.73
C SER A 197 -24.23 12.33 -31.96
N SER A 198 -23.81 12.58 -33.20
CA SER A 198 -22.57 13.34 -33.47
C SER A 198 -22.77 14.46 -34.48
N THR A 199 -22.24 15.64 -34.16
CA THR A 199 -22.20 16.83 -35.00
C THR A 199 -20.78 17.01 -35.52
N LEU A 200 -20.58 16.88 -36.84
CA LEU A 200 -19.28 17.13 -37.45
C LEU A 200 -19.00 18.65 -37.47
N LEU A 201 -17.94 19.08 -36.80
CA LEU A 201 -17.55 20.49 -36.67
C LEU A 201 -16.58 20.92 -37.75
N TYR A 202 -15.64 20.05 -38.13
CA TYR A 202 -14.53 20.43 -38.99
C TYR A 202 -14.18 19.31 -39.95
N LYS A 203 -14.15 19.65 -41.25
CA LYS A 203 -13.65 18.81 -42.32
C LYS A 203 -12.44 19.48 -42.96
N PRO A 204 -11.27 18.86 -42.94
CA PRO A 204 -10.06 19.42 -43.53
C PRO A 204 -10.24 19.69 -45.04
N ASP A 205 -10.87 18.75 -45.76
CA ASP A 205 -11.04 18.82 -47.23
C ASP A 205 -11.97 19.94 -47.73
N ALA A 206 -12.83 20.47 -46.86
CA ALA A 206 -13.82 21.48 -47.22
C ALA A 206 -13.47 22.88 -46.71
N GLN A 207 -12.67 22.98 -45.63
CA GLN A 207 -12.52 24.21 -44.85
C GLN A 207 -11.07 24.60 -44.52
N GLY A 208 -10.05 23.82 -44.91
CA GLY A 208 -8.66 24.09 -44.51
C GLY A 208 -7.60 23.92 -45.61
N ASP A 209 -6.50 24.66 -45.47
CA ASP A 209 -5.29 24.58 -46.33
C ASP A 209 -4.32 23.45 -45.90
N SER A 210 -4.69 22.61 -44.92
CA SER A 210 -3.87 21.51 -44.39
C SER A 210 -4.63 20.18 -44.35
N PRO A 211 -4.43 19.30 -45.36
CA PRO A 211 -5.15 18.03 -45.47
C PRO A 211 -4.75 16.98 -44.41
N ASP A 212 -3.64 17.20 -43.67
CA ASP A 212 -3.17 16.28 -42.64
C ASP A 212 -3.88 16.42 -41.28
N LEU A 213 -4.80 17.39 -41.14
CA LEU A 213 -5.58 17.55 -39.91
C LEU A 213 -6.78 16.60 -39.89
N PRO A 214 -7.02 15.88 -38.79
CA PRO A 214 -8.18 15.01 -38.67
C PRO A 214 -9.48 15.82 -38.60
N ALA A 215 -10.56 15.25 -39.15
CA ALA A 215 -11.88 15.81 -39.00
C ALA A 215 -12.32 15.79 -37.52
N ILE A 216 -12.95 16.86 -37.06
CA ILE A 216 -13.40 17.01 -35.67
C ILE A 216 -14.92 16.83 -35.63
N CYS A 217 -15.39 15.94 -34.75
CA CYS A 217 -16.80 15.71 -34.48
C CYS A 217 -17.08 15.88 -32.98
N LEU A 218 -18.19 16.50 -32.63
CA LEU A 218 -18.73 16.57 -31.28
C LEU A 218 -19.77 15.47 -31.10
N GLU A 219 -19.58 14.61 -30.11
CA GLU A 219 -20.62 13.70 -29.62
C GLU A 219 -21.41 14.38 -28.50
N ASP A 220 -22.74 14.32 -28.61
CA ASP A 220 -23.65 14.82 -27.59
C ASP A 220 -23.96 13.70 -26.59
N MET A 221 -23.49 13.86 -25.34
CA MET A 221 -23.66 12.90 -24.23
C MET A 221 -24.74 13.33 -23.23
N THR A 222 -25.62 14.27 -23.61
CA THR A 222 -26.62 14.82 -22.68
C THR A 222 -27.92 13.99 -22.55
N ASP A 223 -28.08 12.90 -23.31
CA ASP A 223 -29.20 11.96 -23.16
C ASP A 223 -28.85 10.78 -22.21
N GLU A 224 -29.83 10.38 -21.38
CA GLU A 224 -29.86 9.34 -20.33
C GLU A 224 -28.92 8.12 -20.47
N PRO A 225 -28.45 7.52 -19.34
CA PRO A 225 -27.49 6.42 -19.35
C PRO A 225 -28.06 5.17 -20.02
N MET A 226 -27.62 4.88 -21.23
CA MET A 226 -27.88 3.62 -21.92
C MET A 226 -27.11 2.48 -21.23
N GLU A 227 -27.77 1.34 -21.02
CA GLU A 227 -27.16 0.13 -20.43
C GLU A 227 -25.89 -0.26 -21.20
N PHE A 228 -24.76 -0.30 -20.47
CA PHE A 228 -23.45 -0.64 -21.00
C PHE A 228 -23.48 -2.02 -21.68
N SER A 229 -23.15 -2.06 -22.96
CA SER A 229 -22.79 -3.31 -23.63
C SER A 229 -21.45 -3.83 -23.10
N PRO A 230 -21.23 -5.16 -23.04
CA PRO A 230 -20.03 -5.73 -22.42
C PRO A 230 -18.75 -5.29 -23.15
N ILE A 231 -17.80 -4.77 -22.39
CA ILE A 231 -16.53 -4.28 -22.93
C ILE A 231 -15.65 -5.46 -23.33
N ASP A 232 -15.25 -5.47 -24.60
CA ASP A 232 -14.33 -6.45 -25.15
C ASP A 232 -12.92 -6.21 -24.58
N ASN A 233 -12.20 -7.30 -24.34
CA ASN A 233 -11.05 -7.37 -23.45
C ASN A 233 -9.78 -6.75 -24.10
N THR A 234 -9.67 -5.42 -24.16
CA THR A 234 -8.46 -4.75 -24.65
C THR A 234 -7.42 -4.62 -23.54
N LYS A 235 -6.25 -5.24 -23.73
CA LYS A 235 -5.13 -5.28 -22.78
C LYS A 235 -4.67 -3.86 -22.38
N PRO A 236 -4.35 -3.61 -21.10
CA PRO A 236 -3.90 -2.29 -20.65
C PRO A 236 -2.52 -1.93 -21.23
N ILE A 237 -2.39 -0.70 -21.71
CA ILE A 237 -1.14 -0.14 -22.22
C ILE A 237 -0.21 0.12 -21.04
N MET A 238 0.84 -0.69 -20.90
CA MET A 238 1.88 -0.51 -19.89
C MET A 238 2.95 0.47 -20.41
N ALA A 239 2.71 1.77 -20.29
CA ALA A 239 3.74 2.76 -20.53
C ALA A 239 4.66 2.85 -19.30
N HIS A 240 5.90 2.37 -19.44
CA HIS A 240 6.94 2.42 -18.41
C HIS A 240 7.72 3.73 -18.53
N THR A 241 7.66 4.62 -17.53
CA THR A 241 8.46 5.85 -17.51
C THR A 241 9.74 5.64 -16.70
N SER A 242 10.90 5.96 -17.30
CA SER A 242 12.21 5.88 -16.64
C SER A 242 12.32 6.86 -15.47
N ARG A 243 13.04 6.45 -14.41
CA ARG A 243 13.38 7.34 -13.29
C ARG A 243 14.32 8.46 -13.74
N PRO A 244 14.16 9.70 -13.24
CA PRO A 244 15.08 10.78 -13.55
C PRO A 244 16.49 10.54 -12.95
N PRO A 245 17.56 11.07 -13.58
CA PRO A 245 18.93 10.86 -13.12
C PRO A 245 19.21 11.49 -11.76
N VAL A 246 19.94 10.77 -10.91
CA VAL A 246 20.36 11.21 -9.57
C VAL A 246 21.76 11.81 -9.67
N GLU A 247 21.87 13.04 -10.18
CA GLU A 247 23.08 13.84 -10.04
C GLU A 247 22.68 15.30 -9.82
N LEU A 248 22.36 15.64 -8.58
CA LEU A 248 22.37 17.00 -7.99
C LEU A 248 21.96 16.85 -6.52
N MET A 249 22.83 16.23 -5.73
CA MET A 249 22.68 16.15 -4.26
C MET A 249 24.02 16.39 -3.56
N MET A 250 24.87 17.19 -4.19
CA MET A 250 26.03 17.82 -3.55
C MET A 250 26.07 19.28 -4.00
N ASP A 251 26.31 20.16 -3.03
CA ASP A 251 26.38 21.62 -3.08
C ASP A 251 25.07 22.40 -2.91
N ALA A 252 24.63 22.53 -1.65
CA ALA A 252 24.48 23.81 -0.94
C ALA A 252 23.93 23.60 0.47
#